data_AF-A0A9X6AC90-F1
#
_entry.id   AF-A0A9X6AC90-F1
#
_cell.length_a   1.000
_cell.length_b   1.000
_cell.length_c   1.000
_cell.angle_alpha   90.00
_cell.angle_beta   90.00
_cell.angle_gamma   90.00
#
_symmetry.space_group_name_H-M   'P 1'
#
loop_
_entity.id
_entity.type
_entity.pdbx_description
1 polymer ?
#
loop_
_entity_poly.entity_id
_entity_poly.type
_entity_poly.pdbx_seq_one_letter_code
_entity_poly.pdbx_strand_id
1 'polypeptide(L)'
;ALGAAAYPAAPPAAPLTSLGADTVMFHGKHQPGITTALQARGHLVAFDLAAGAGRKEAAALLRRWSTTAQRLMAGQAATQNDTDVARDAGPSSLTVTFGFGNSFFARTGLEKQRPVALDPLPDFSSDHLDRARSNGDLWVQIGADDALVAFHALRTLQKDAGSAARVRWQMNGFNRSPGATAQPMTARNLMGQIDGTRNPKPSESDFDRRIFV
;
A
#
# COMPACT_ATOMS: atom_id res chain seq x y z
N ALA A 1 20.20 -47.20 -12.40
CA ALA A 1 19.80 -46.30 -11.30
C ALA A 1 20.66 -45.04 -11.40
N LEU A 2 20.08 -43.92 -11.85
CA LEU A 2 20.77 -42.62 -11.92
C LEU A 2 20.59 -41.91 -10.59
N GLY A 3 21.70 -41.67 -9.88
CA GLY A 3 21.70 -40.98 -8.59
C GLY A 3 21.44 -39.49 -8.77
N ALA A 4 20.42 -38.97 -8.08
CA ALA A 4 20.20 -37.54 -7.95
C ALA A 4 21.22 -36.97 -6.95
N ALA A 5 22.14 -36.14 -7.44
CA ALA A 5 23.02 -35.37 -6.58
C ALA A 5 22.19 -34.25 -5.90
N ALA A 6 22.01 -34.36 -4.59
CA ALA A 6 21.47 -33.27 -3.78
C ALA A 6 22.54 -32.19 -3.64
N TYR A 7 22.25 -30.99 -4.14
CA TYR A 7 23.09 -29.82 -3.89
C TYR A 7 22.90 -29.37 -2.44
N PRO A 8 23.97 -29.09 -1.69
CA PRO A 8 23.84 -28.53 -0.35
C PRO A 8 23.23 -27.13 -0.44
N ALA A 9 22.24 -26.87 0.41
CA ALA A 9 21.69 -25.53 0.58
C ALA A 9 22.80 -24.59 1.07
N ALA A 10 23.01 -23.48 0.36
CA ALA A 10 23.98 -22.48 0.74
C ALA A 10 23.59 -21.87 2.11
N PRO A 11 24.57 -21.55 2.98
CA PRO A 11 24.29 -20.83 4.22
C PRO A 11 23.64 -19.47 3.91
N PRO A 12 22.77 -18.94 4.79
CA PRO A 12 22.13 -17.64 4.58
C PRO A 12 23.22 -16.56 4.45
N ALA A 13 23.35 -15.99 3.26
CA ALA A 13 24.28 -14.91 3.00
C ALA A 13 23.85 -13.65 3.76
N ALA A 14 24.81 -12.91 4.32
CA ALA A 14 24.54 -11.58 4.85
C ALA A 14 23.98 -10.71 3.70
N PRO A 15 22.85 -10.01 3.90
CA PRO A 15 22.25 -9.21 2.84
C PRO A 15 23.26 -8.14 2.39
N LEU A 16 23.47 -8.05 1.07
CA LEU A 16 24.43 -7.11 0.48
C LEU A 16 24.07 -5.64 0.75
N THR A 17 22.80 -5.35 1.09
CA THR A 17 22.28 -4.03 1.52
C THR A 17 21.12 -4.20 2.51
N SER A 18 20.91 -3.24 3.42
CA SER A 18 19.77 -3.22 4.34
C SER A 18 18.42 -3.05 3.64
N LEU A 19 18.40 -2.38 2.47
CA LEU A 19 17.19 -2.01 1.74
C LEU A 19 16.28 -3.21 1.50
N GLY A 20 16.81 -4.33 1.01
CA GLY A 20 16.02 -5.53 0.73
C GLY A 20 15.54 -6.27 1.98
N ALA A 21 16.22 -6.11 3.12
CA ALA A 21 15.94 -6.86 4.34
C ALA A 21 14.89 -6.18 5.24
N ASP A 22 14.76 -4.86 5.15
CA ASP A 22 13.85 -4.09 5.98
C ASP A 22 12.39 -4.52 5.74
N THR A 23 11.67 -4.79 6.83
CA THR A 23 10.32 -5.35 6.82
C THR A 23 9.40 -4.51 7.71
N VAL A 24 8.18 -4.26 7.24
CA VAL A 24 7.14 -3.57 8.01
C VAL A 24 6.04 -4.55 8.40
N MET A 25 5.59 -4.50 9.66
CA MET A 25 4.56 -5.41 10.15
C MET A 25 3.20 -5.13 9.50
N PHE A 26 2.58 -6.17 8.95
CA PHE A 26 1.20 -6.10 8.45
C PHE A 26 0.18 -6.10 9.61
N HIS A 27 0.41 -6.95 10.61
CA HIS A 27 -0.45 -7.05 11.79
C HIS A 27 -0.08 -6.00 12.83
N GLY A 28 -1.08 -5.30 13.34
CA GLY A 28 -0.92 -4.29 14.36
C GLY A 28 -2.25 -3.62 14.70
N LYS A 29 -2.23 -2.70 15.68
CA LYS A 29 -3.39 -1.89 16.05
C LYS A 29 -3.79 -0.92 14.93
N HIS A 30 -2.80 -0.34 14.25
CA HIS A 30 -2.97 0.59 13.15
C HIS A 30 -2.41 -0.01 11.86
N GLN A 31 -3.06 0.24 10.73
CA GLN A 31 -2.56 -0.24 9.44
C GLN A 31 -1.18 0.36 9.13
N PRO A 32 -0.29 -0.42 8.46
CA PRO A 32 0.98 0.09 7.98
C PRO A 32 0.78 1.19 6.92
N GLY A 33 1.81 1.99 6.66
CA GLY A 33 1.76 3.09 5.68
C GLY A 33 1.23 4.43 6.22
N ILE A 34 0.85 4.48 7.51
CA ILE A 34 0.42 5.72 8.20
C ILE A 34 1.57 6.34 8.98
N THR A 35 2.11 5.62 9.97
CA THR A 35 3.28 6.04 10.77
C THR A 35 4.58 5.41 10.29
N THR A 36 4.51 4.57 9.26
CA THR A 36 5.68 3.98 8.60
C THR A 36 6.54 5.10 7.99
N ALA A 37 7.86 4.91 8.01
CA ALA A 37 8.80 5.84 7.37
C ALA A 37 8.51 6.00 5.86
N LEU A 38 8.94 7.12 5.29
CA LEU A 38 8.79 7.41 3.86
C LEU A 38 9.49 6.35 3.02
N GLN A 39 8.79 5.85 2.00
CA GLN A 39 9.29 4.86 1.05
C GLN A 39 9.63 5.51 -0.30
N ALA A 40 10.64 4.95 -0.98
CA ALA A 40 11.15 5.49 -2.24
C ALA A 40 10.14 5.43 -3.41
N ARG A 41 9.22 4.47 -3.40
CA ARG A 41 8.21 4.23 -4.45
C ARG A 41 6.82 4.17 -3.86
N GLY A 42 5.84 4.74 -4.56
CA GLY A 42 4.44 4.70 -4.17
C GLY A 42 3.51 4.45 -5.36
N HIS A 43 2.50 3.63 -5.15
CA HIS A 43 1.35 3.47 -6.04
C HIS A 43 0.07 3.74 -5.24
N LEU A 44 -0.73 4.69 -5.72
CA LEU A 44 -2.06 4.95 -5.22
C LEU A 44 -3.06 4.45 -6.24
N VAL A 45 -4.03 3.66 -5.83
CA VAL A 45 -5.04 3.11 -6.73
C VAL A 45 -6.41 3.14 -6.06
N ALA A 46 -7.40 3.61 -6.80
CA ALA A 46 -8.80 3.49 -6.39
C ALA A 46 -9.52 2.46 -7.25
N PHE A 47 -10.50 1.79 -6.65
CA PHE A 47 -11.35 0.83 -7.31
C PHE A 47 -12.81 1.19 -7.12
N ASP A 48 -13.62 0.95 -8.15
CA ASP A 48 -15.08 0.93 -8.05
C ASP A 48 -15.53 -0.53 -7.98
N LEU A 49 -16.49 -0.84 -7.10
CA LEU A 49 -17.12 -2.15 -7.08
C LEU A 49 -17.83 -2.40 -8.43
N ALA A 50 -17.73 -3.63 -8.93
CA ALA A 50 -18.36 -4.02 -10.19
C ALA A 50 -19.90 -4.00 -10.10
N ALA A 51 -20.58 -4.02 -11.24
CA ALA A 51 -22.02 -4.16 -11.26
C ALA A 51 -22.44 -5.49 -10.60
N GLY A 52 -23.40 -5.43 -9.68
CA GLY A 52 -23.84 -6.60 -8.91
C GLY A 52 -22.93 -6.99 -7.73
N ALA A 53 -21.75 -6.38 -7.58
CA ALA A 53 -20.92 -6.58 -6.40
C ALA A 53 -21.41 -5.69 -5.24
N GLY A 54 -21.68 -6.33 -4.09
CA GLY A 54 -22.10 -5.67 -2.87
C GLY A 54 -21.26 -6.09 -1.66
N ARG A 55 -21.87 -6.13 -0.48
CA ARG A 55 -21.17 -6.41 0.78
C ARG A 55 -20.43 -7.74 0.79
N LYS A 56 -21.03 -8.80 0.23
CA LYS A 56 -20.46 -10.15 0.22
C LYS A 56 -19.18 -10.19 -0.62
N GLU A 57 -19.23 -9.60 -1.81
CA GLU A 57 -18.11 -9.53 -2.75
C GLU A 57 -16.99 -8.65 -2.19
N ALA A 58 -17.34 -7.50 -1.58
CA ALA A 58 -16.38 -6.63 -0.91
C ALA A 58 -15.66 -7.32 0.26
N ALA A 59 -16.39 -8.04 1.12
CA ALA A 59 -15.79 -8.80 2.22
C ALA A 59 -14.86 -9.91 1.73
N ALA A 60 -15.25 -10.63 0.66
CA ALA A 60 -14.41 -11.63 0.04
C ALA A 60 -13.15 -11.01 -0.60
N LEU A 61 -13.28 -9.85 -1.25
CA LEU A 61 -12.16 -9.12 -1.84
C LEU A 61 -11.16 -8.67 -0.78
N LEU A 62 -11.61 -8.01 0.29
CA LEU A 62 -10.74 -7.57 1.38
C LEU A 62 -10.02 -8.74 2.05
N ARG A 63 -10.69 -9.89 2.21
CA ARG A 63 -10.05 -11.10 2.75
C ARG A 63 -8.90 -11.57 1.85
N ARG A 64 -9.11 -11.60 0.52
CA ARG A 64 -8.06 -11.96 -0.44
C ARG A 64 -6.91 -10.96 -0.37
N TRP A 65 -7.21 -9.67 -0.49
CA TRP A 65 -6.21 -8.60 -0.43
C TRP A 65 -5.41 -8.60 0.88
N SER A 66 -6.06 -8.87 2.03
CA SER A 66 -5.37 -8.95 3.32
C SER A 66 -4.39 -10.13 3.36
N THR A 67 -4.81 -11.31 2.89
CA THR A 67 -3.91 -12.47 2.77
C THR A 67 -2.74 -12.19 1.83
N THR A 68 -3.01 -11.56 0.68
CA THR A 68 -1.97 -11.17 -0.28
C THR A 68 -1.00 -10.16 0.34
N ALA A 69 -1.50 -9.07 0.92
CA ALA A 69 -0.69 -8.05 1.58
C ALA A 69 0.18 -8.64 2.68
N GLN A 70 -0.38 -9.48 3.57
CA GLN A 70 0.37 -10.14 4.64
C GLN A 70 1.58 -10.93 4.10
N ARG A 71 1.40 -11.66 3.00
CA ARG A 71 2.47 -12.48 2.40
C ARG A 71 3.52 -11.62 1.72
N LEU A 72 3.08 -10.70 0.85
CA LEU A 72 3.99 -9.85 0.10
C LEU A 72 4.83 -8.96 1.03
N MET A 73 4.22 -8.39 2.06
CA MET A 73 4.92 -7.59 3.06
C MET A 73 5.92 -8.40 3.89
N ALA A 74 5.79 -9.73 3.94
CA ALA A 74 6.76 -10.63 4.54
C ALA A 74 7.80 -11.15 3.52
N GLY A 75 7.83 -10.61 2.29
CA GLY A 75 8.73 -11.05 1.21
C GLY A 75 8.39 -12.43 0.67
N GLN A 76 7.17 -12.90 0.90
CA GLN A 76 6.71 -14.21 0.43
C GLN A 76 5.95 -14.06 -0.88
N ALA A 77 6.08 -15.05 -1.77
CA ALA A 77 5.33 -15.11 -3.01
C ALA A 77 3.81 -15.07 -2.78
N ALA A 78 3.08 -14.48 -3.73
CA ALA A 78 1.63 -14.50 -3.76
C ALA A 78 1.11 -15.95 -3.76
N THR A 79 -0.10 -16.18 -3.25
CA THR A 79 -0.66 -17.55 -3.18
C THR A 79 -0.95 -18.15 -4.56
N GLN A 80 -1.24 -17.31 -5.55
CA GLN A 80 -1.62 -17.73 -6.89
C GLN A 80 -1.15 -16.71 -7.92
N ASN A 81 -0.87 -17.15 -9.15
CA ASN A 81 -0.60 -16.29 -10.31
C ASN A 81 0.52 -15.26 -10.11
N ASP A 82 1.52 -15.61 -9.29
CA ASP A 82 2.72 -14.80 -9.10
C ASP A 82 3.46 -14.64 -10.44
N THR A 83 3.98 -13.44 -10.69
CA THR A 83 4.68 -13.11 -11.94
C THR A 83 6.19 -13.22 -11.82
N ASP A 84 6.70 -13.56 -10.64
CA ASP A 84 8.13 -13.68 -10.31
C ASP A 84 8.95 -12.40 -10.47
N VAL A 85 8.29 -11.26 -10.72
CA VAL A 85 8.92 -9.94 -10.95
C VAL A 85 9.79 -9.51 -9.77
N ALA A 86 9.49 -9.98 -8.56
CA ALA A 86 10.22 -9.67 -7.34
C ALA A 86 10.78 -10.93 -6.62
N ARG A 87 10.91 -12.07 -7.31
CA ARG A 87 11.21 -13.39 -6.69
C ARG A 87 12.48 -13.42 -5.83
N ASP A 88 13.50 -12.64 -6.20
CA ASP A 88 14.80 -12.61 -5.50
C ASP A 88 14.97 -11.39 -4.59
N ALA A 89 13.98 -10.49 -4.57
CA ALA A 89 13.98 -9.33 -3.69
C ALA A 89 13.44 -9.70 -2.31
N GLY A 90 14.00 -9.12 -1.26
CA GLY A 90 13.38 -9.16 0.05
C GLY A 90 12.25 -8.13 0.19
N PRO A 91 11.61 -8.02 1.37
CA PRO A 91 10.39 -7.24 1.58
C PRO A 91 10.50 -5.75 1.21
N SER A 92 11.70 -5.16 1.27
CA SER A 92 11.97 -3.80 0.81
C SER A 92 11.03 -2.73 1.40
N SER A 93 10.80 -2.83 2.71
CA SER A 93 9.89 -1.98 3.49
C SER A 93 8.45 -1.96 2.95
N LEU A 94 8.00 -2.96 2.18
CA LEU A 94 6.68 -2.94 1.54
C LEU A 94 5.57 -2.74 2.57
N THR A 95 4.63 -1.84 2.25
CA THR A 95 3.37 -1.68 2.96
C THR A 95 2.19 -1.61 2.00
N VAL A 96 1.06 -2.17 2.42
CA VAL A 96 -0.23 -2.05 1.75
C VAL A 96 -1.26 -1.55 2.75
N THR A 97 -1.98 -0.49 2.39
CA THR A 97 -2.98 0.16 3.24
C THR A 97 -4.31 0.23 2.51
N PHE A 98 -5.40 -0.11 3.19
CA PHE A 98 -6.75 -0.12 2.63
C PHE A 98 -7.64 0.98 3.22
N GLY A 99 -8.41 1.64 2.36
CA GLY A 99 -9.40 2.65 2.73
C GLY A 99 -10.74 2.47 2.02
N PHE A 100 -11.78 3.06 2.59
CA PHE A 100 -13.16 3.03 2.08
C PHE A 100 -13.62 4.45 1.77
N GLY A 101 -14.06 4.70 0.54
CA GLY A 101 -14.66 5.97 0.14
C GLY A 101 -16.12 6.09 0.55
N ASN A 102 -16.68 7.30 0.47
CA ASN A 102 -18.09 7.57 0.82
C ASN A 102 -19.06 6.65 0.06
N SER A 103 -18.83 6.44 -1.24
CA SER A 103 -19.71 5.67 -2.12
C SER A 103 -19.76 4.18 -1.78
N PHE A 104 -18.71 3.62 -1.18
CA PHE A 104 -18.65 2.20 -0.78
C PHE A 104 -19.83 1.78 0.09
N PHE A 105 -20.23 2.64 1.01
CA PHE A 105 -21.27 2.34 1.99
C PHE A 105 -22.63 2.21 1.33
N ALA A 106 -22.95 3.04 0.34
CA ALA A 106 -24.18 2.88 -0.45
C ALA A 106 -24.13 1.62 -1.33
N ARG A 107 -22.96 1.33 -1.94
CA ARG A 107 -22.78 0.13 -2.79
C ARG A 107 -22.91 -1.19 -2.02
N THR A 108 -22.71 -1.17 -0.71
CA THR A 108 -22.73 -2.35 0.15
C THR A 108 -23.92 -2.41 1.11
N GLY A 109 -24.84 -1.43 1.07
CA GLY A 109 -25.97 -1.34 2.00
C GLY A 109 -25.53 -1.13 3.46
N LEU A 110 -24.43 -0.38 3.65
CA LEU A 110 -23.79 -0.07 4.92
C LEU A 110 -23.84 1.42 5.26
N GLU A 111 -24.84 2.16 4.77
CA GLU A 111 -24.96 3.60 4.95
C GLU A 111 -25.00 3.99 6.43
N LYS A 112 -25.58 3.15 7.29
CA LYS A 112 -25.62 3.36 8.74
C LYS A 112 -24.23 3.26 9.41
N GLN A 113 -23.27 2.62 8.77
CA GLN A 113 -21.90 2.48 9.24
C GLN A 113 -20.96 3.53 8.63
N ARG A 114 -21.46 4.38 7.72
CA ARG A 114 -20.65 5.42 7.10
C ARG A 114 -20.27 6.49 8.15
N PRO A 115 -18.98 6.73 8.41
CA PRO A 115 -18.55 7.81 9.29
C PRO A 115 -18.96 9.17 8.73
N VAL A 116 -19.39 10.08 9.60
CA VAL A 116 -19.66 11.50 9.23
C VAL A 116 -18.41 12.16 8.64
N ALA A 117 -17.21 11.76 9.10
CA ALA A 117 -15.94 12.25 8.58
C ALA A 117 -15.68 11.93 7.09
N LEU A 118 -16.50 11.07 6.46
CA LEU A 118 -16.43 10.80 5.02
C LEU A 118 -17.41 11.64 4.19
N ASP A 119 -18.10 12.61 4.78
CA ASP A 119 -18.92 13.56 4.01
C ASP A 119 -18.06 14.25 2.93
N PRO A 120 -18.66 14.59 1.76
CA PRO A 120 -17.90 15.18 0.66
C PRO A 120 -17.13 16.42 1.10
N LEU A 121 -15.89 16.54 0.60
CA LEU A 121 -15.13 17.77 0.76
C LEU A 121 -15.89 18.95 0.13
N PRO A 122 -15.77 20.17 0.68
CA PRO A 122 -16.30 21.36 0.03
C PRO A 122 -15.71 21.53 -1.37
N ASP A 123 -16.51 22.06 -2.31
CA ASP A 123 -16.00 22.49 -3.61
C ASP A 123 -15.20 23.80 -3.41
N PHE A 124 -13.87 23.72 -3.41
CA PHE A 124 -13.03 24.89 -3.21
C PHE A 124 -12.94 25.71 -4.49
N SER A 125 -12.83 27.04 -4.37
CA SER A 125 -12.80 27.94 -5.54
C SER A 125 -11.62 27.71 -6.49
N SER A 126 -10.55 27.08 -6.01
CA SER A 126 -9.34 26.74 -6.77
C SER A 126 -9.33 25.32 -7.33
N ASP A 127 -10.43 24.58 -7.21
CA ASP A 127 -10.48 23.18 -7.62
C ASP A 127 -10.44 23.02 -9.14
N HIS A 128 -9.48 22.21 -9.60
CA HIS A 128 -9.33 21.77 -10.98
C HIS A 128 -9.36 20.23 -11.04
N LEU A 129 -10.38 19.64 -10.42
CA LEU A 129 -10.46 18.21 -10.19
C LEU A 129 -10.99 17.47 -11.43
N ASP A 130 -10.20 16.52 -11.93
CA ASP A 130 -10.69 15.51 -12.88
C ASP A 130 -11.48 14.45 -12.11
N ARG A 131 -12.80 14.42 -12.33
CA ARG A 131 -13.71 13.46 -11.68
C ARG A 131 -13.35 12.00 -11.97
N ALA A 132 -12.79 11.70 -13.14
CA ALA A 132 -12.38 10.33 -13.48
C ALA A 132 -11.16 9.87 -12.65
N ARG A 133 -10.34 10.82 -12.18
CA ARG A 133 -9.15 10.60 -11.35
C ARG A 133 -9.34 10.93 -9.86
N SER A 134 -10.59 11.10 -9.45
CA SER A 134 -10.97 11.47 -8.08
C SER A 134 -11.90 10.42 -7.49
N ASN A 135 -11.96 10.35 -6.15
CA ASN A 135 -12.85 9.46 -5.38
C ASN A 135 -12.68 7.97 -5.73
N GLY A 136 -13.65 7.14 -5.35
CA GLY A 136 -13.67 5.70 -5.58
C GLY A 136 -14.31 4.97 -4.39
N ASP A 137 -14.79 3.75 -4.61
CA ASP A 137 -15.37 2.93 -3.55
C ASP A 137 -14.28 2.44 -2.59
N LEU A 138 -13.19 1.90 -3.13
CA LEU A 138 -12.05 1.38 -2.37
C LEU A 138 -10.79 2.14 -2.75
N TRP A 139 -9.91 2.34 -1.78
CA TRP A 139 -8.60 2.94 -2.01
C TRP A 139 -7.51 2.02 -1.45
N VAL A 140 -6.42 1.90 -2.19
CA VAL A 140 -5.23 1.15 -1.79
C VAL A 140 -4.00 2.02 -2.00
N GLN A 141 -3.21 2.17 -0.94
CA GLN A 141 -1.86 2.73 -0.98
C GLN A 141 -0.86 1.60 -0.88
N ILE A 142 0.10 1.59 -1.80
CA ILE A 142 1.22 0.66 -1.82
C ILE A 142 2.49 1.50 -1.80
N GLY A 143 3.41 1.17 -0.91
CA GLY A 143 4.72 1.81 -0.87
C GLY A 143 5.81 0.79 -0.60
N ALA A 144 6.99 0.98 -1.19
CA ALA A 144 8.18 0.16 -0.94
C ALA A 144 9.44 0.94 -1.34
N ASP A 145 10.61 0.49 -0.89
CA ASP A 145 11.90 1.08 -1.27
C ASP A 145 12.47 0.50 -2.56
N ASP A 146 11.90 -0.61 -3.05
CA ASP A 146 12.19 -1.20 -4.35
C ASP A 146 11.00 -1.08 -5.32
N ALA A 147 11.29 -0.77 -6.59
CA ALA A 147 10.27 -0.52 -7.60
C ALA A 147 9.62 -1.81 -8.14
N LEU A 148 10.37 -2.91 -8.21
CA LEU A 148 9.84 -4.20 -8.67
C LEU A 148 8.93 -4.80 -7.60
N VAL A 149 9.32 -4.69 -6.32
CA VAL A 149 8.48 -5.07 -5.17
C VAL A 149 7.18 -4.24 -5.15
N ALA A 150 7.27 -2.91 -5.29
CA ALA A 150 6.08 -2.05 -5.33
C ALA A 150 5.15 -2.41 -6.51
N PHE A 151 5.71 -2.60 -7.70
CA PHE A 151 4.94 -2.96 -8.89
C PHE A 151 4.32 -4.36 -8.79
N HIS A 152 5.05 -5.34 -8.24
CA HIS A 152 4.56 -6.69 -8.01
C HIS A 152 3.34 -6.69 -7.08
N ALA A 153 3.40 -5.94 -5.98
CA ALA A 153 2.27 -5.77 -5.07
C ALA A 153 1.06 -5.12 -5.76
N LEU A 154 1.28 -4.04 -6.52
CA LEU A 154 0.23 -3.39 -7.32
C LEU A 154 -0.44 -4.37 -8.27
N ARG A 155 0.36 -5.10 -9.07
CA ARG A 155 -0.16 -6.00 -10.08
C ARG A 155 -0.93 -7.17 -9.46
N THR A 156 -0.44 -7.70 -8.34
CA THR A 156 -1.07 -8.82 -7.63
C THR A 156 -2.42 -8.38 -7.05
N LEU A 157 -2.48 -7.24 -6.37
CA LEU A 157 -3.74 -6.71 -5.80
C LEU A 157 -4.75 -6.33 -6.90
N GLN A 158 -4.30 -5.75 -8.01
CA GLN A 158 -5.18 -5.49 -9.16
C GLN A 158 -5.75 -6.78 -9.77
N LYS A 159 -4.96 -7.85 -9.86
CA LYS A 159 -5.46 -9.16 -10.32
C LYS A 159 -6.47 -9.75 -9.33
N ASP A 160 -6.21 -9.66 -8.03
CA ASP A 160 -7.09 -10.17 -6.96
C ASP A 160 -8.46 -9.47 -6.90
N ALA A 161 -8.56 -8.26 -7.45
CA ALA A 161 -9.84 -7.57 -7.66
C ALA A 161 -10.80 -8.42 -8.49
N GLY A 162 -10.28 -9.14 -9.49
CA GLY A 162 -11.04 -10.06 -10.35
C GLY A 162 -12.30 -9.39 -10.92
N SER A 163 -13.43 -10.08 -10.82
CA SER A 163 -14.74 -9.55 -11.22
C SER A 163 -15.44 -8.71 -10.15
N ALA A 164 -14.87 -8.58 -8.95
CA ALA A 164 -15.52 -7.88 -7.83
C ALA A 164 -15.36 -6.36 -7.91
N ALA A 165 -14.26 -5.87 -8.47
CA ALA A 165 -13.97 -4.45 -8.58
C ALA A 165 -13.12 -4.14 -9.82
N ARG A 166 -13.23 -2.91 -10.32
CA ARG A 166 -12.43 -2.39 -11.44
C ARG A 166 -11.57 -1.23 -10.98
N VAL A 167 -10.38 -1.09 -11.57
CA VAL A 167 -9.54 0.09 -11.35
C VAL A 167 -10.29 1.33 -11.85
N ARG A 168 -10.43 2.33 -10.98
CA ARG A 168 -11.01 3.63 -11.33
C ARG A 168 -9.92 4.57 -11.83
N TRP A 169 -8.87 4.71 -11.04
CA TRP A 169 -7.68 5.47 -11.39
C TRP A 169 -6.46 4.90 -10.65
N GLN A 170 -5.28 5.22 -11.16
CA GLN A 170 -4.00 4.88 -10.55
C GLN A 170 -3.04 6.07 -10.68
N MET A 171 -2.25 6.34 -9.65
CA MET A 171 -1.18 7.32 -9.65
C MET A 171 0.12 6.69 -9.14
N ASN A 172 1.24 7.09 -9.73
CA ASN A 172 2.58 6.65 -9.32
C ASN A 172 3.31 7.84 -8.69
N GLY A 173 4.07 7.56 -7.64
CA GLY A 173 4.88 8.55 -6.92
C GLY A 173 6.25 7.99 -6.56
N PHE A 174 7.15 8.89 -6.17
CA PHE A 174 8.49 8.55 -5.71
C PHE A 174 8.96 9.54 -4.65
N ASN A 175 9.89 9.09 -3.82
CA ASN A 175 10.63 9.91 -2.86
C ASN A 175 12.13 9.61 -2.98
N ARG A 176 12.93 10.28 -2.14
CA ARG A 176 14.36 9.98 -1.99
C ARG A 176 14.54 8.52 -1.54
N SER A 177 15.42 7.79 -2.23
CA SER A 177 15.79 6.41 -1.86
C SER A 177 16.59 6.35 -0.55
N PRO A 178 16.44 5.26 0.23
CA PRO A 178 17.34 4.97 1.36
C PRO A 178 18.81 5.00 0.94
N GLY A 179 19.68 5.53 1.80
CA GLY A 179 21.12 5.66 1.54
C GLY A 179 21.54 6.84 0.65
N ALA A 180 20.60 7.62 0.09
CA ALA A 180 20.93 8.78 -0.74
C ALA A 180 21.51 9.98 0.05
N THR A 181 21.38 10.00 1.38
CA THR A 181 22.01 10.98 2.28
C THR A 181 22.85 10.28 3.33
N ALA A 182 23.95 10.91 3.77
CA ALA A 182 24.88 10.32 4.74
C ALA A 182 24.24 10.03 6.12
N GLN A 183 23.16 10.74 6.45
CA GLN A 183 22.34 10.55 7.65
C GLN A 183 20.86 10.69 7.29
N PRO A 184 19.93 10.19 8.12
CA PRO A 184 18.49 10.44 7.93
C PRO A 184 18.19 11.93 7.93
N MET A 185 17.49 12.41 6.90
CA MET A 185 17.11 13.82 6.74
C MET A 185 15.67 13.91 6.25
N THR A 186 14.99 15.01 6.60
CA THR A 186 13.69 15.36 6.02
C THR A 186 13.77 15.39 4.49
N ALA A 187 12.71 14.91 3.83
CA ALA A 187 12.64 14.83 2.38
C ALA A 187 12.57 16.22 1.73
N ARG A 188 12.76 16.26 0.41
CA ARG A 188 12.51 17.45 -0.41
C ARG A 188 11.48 17.14 -1.48
N ASN A 189 10.66 18.12 -1.84
CA ASN A 189 9.73 18.02 -2.96
C ASN A 189 10.38 18.49 -4.28
N LEU A 190 9.63 18.41 -5.39
CA LEU A 190 10.13 18.77 -6.73
C LEU A 190 10.38 20.28 -6.93
N MET A 191 9.88 21.13 -6.03
CA MET A 191 10.22 22.57 -6.01
C MET A 191 11.51 22.84 -5.23
N GLY A 192 12.15 21.81 -4.68
CA GLY A 192 13.41 21.90 -3.93
C GLY A 192 13.24 22.24 -2.46
N GLN A 193 12.02 22.40 -1.95
CA GLN A 193 11.76 22.75 -0.55
C GLN A 193 11.93 21.52 0.36
N ILE A 194 12.31 21.74 1.63
CA ILE A 194 12.26 20.71 2.66
C ILE A 194 10.80 20.51 3.06
N ASP A 195 10.31 19.27 3.03
CA ASP A 195 8.89 18.96 3.16
C ASP A 195 8.65 17.92 4.27
N GLY A 196 7.77 18.25 5.23
CA GLY A 196 7.43 17.40 6.39
C GLY A 196 8.04 17.79 7.75
N THR A 197 8.73 18.93 7.88
CA THR A 197 9.43 19.34 9.13
C THR A 197 8.51 19.49 10.34
N ARG A 198 7.27 19.97 10.16
CA ARG A 198 6.30 20.22 11.25
C ARG A 198 5.18 19.18 11.33
N ASN A 199 5.39 17.99 10.79
CA ASN A 199 4.41 16.91 10.97
C ASN A 199 4.32 16.51 12.46
N PRO A 200 3.11 16.19 12.97
CA PRO A 200 2.97 15.59 14.29
C PRO A 200 3.87 14.36 14.42
N LYS A 201 4.53 14.22 15.56
CA LYS A 201 5.47 13.11 15.80
C LYS A 201 4.85 12.08 16.72
N PRO A 202 5.05 10.76 16.50
CA PRO A 202 4.55 9.72 17.41
C PRO A 202 5.00 9.87 18.87
N SER A 203 6.09 10.60 19.13
CA SER A 203 6.57 10.90 20.48
C SER A 203 5.81 12.05 21.18
N GLU A 204 4.91 12.76 20.49
CA GLU A 204 4.12 13.86 21.06
C GLU A 204 2.92 13.32 21.84
N SER A 205 2.63 13.91 23.00
CA SER A 205 1.58 13.42 23.91
C SER A 205 0.16 13.48 23.35
N ASP A 206 -0.09 14.33 22.36
CA ASP A 206 -1.40 14.46 21.72
C ASP A 206 -1.45 13.89 20.30
N PHE A 207 -0.42 13.14 19.89
CA PHE A 207 -0.34 12.52 18.56
C PHE A 207 -1.51 11.58 18.28
N ASP A 208 -1.76 10.62 19.17
CA ASP A 208 -2.82 9.61 18.97
C ASP A 208 -4.18 10.26 18.78
N ARG A 209 -4.49 11.30 19.59
CA ARG A 209 -5.74 12.07 19.48
C ARG A 209 -5.86 12.82 18.15
N ARG A 210 -4.75 13.25 17.56
CA ARG A 210 -4.75 13.99 16.28
C ARG A 210 -4.88 13.08 15.08
N ILE A 211 -4.39 11.84 15.15
CA ILE A 211 -4.20 10.98 13.99
C ILE A 211 -5.17 9.80 13.95
N PHE A 212 -5.54 9.24 15.11
CA PHE A 212 -6.37 8.04 15.19
C PHE A 212 -7.73 8.34 15.82
N VAL A 213 -8.76 7.64 15.31
CA VAL A 213 -10.14 7.65 15.83
C VAL A 213 -10.23 6.96 17.18
#